data_AF-A0A9N9EVK5-F1
#
_entry.id   AF-A0A9N9EVK5-F1
#
_cell.length_a   1.000
_cell.length_b   1.000
_cell.length_c   1.000
_cell.angle_alpha   90.00
_cell.angle_beta   90.00
_cell.angle_gamma   90.00
#
_symmetry.space_group_name_H-M   'P 1'
#
loop_
_entity.id
_entity.type
_entity.pdbx_description
1 polymer ?
#
loop_
_entity_poly.entity_id
_entity_poly.type
_entity_poly.pdbx_seq_one_letter_code
_entity_poly.pdbx_strand_id
1 'polypeptide(L)'
;MFIRQLIQSTRFFIRRTSFSAFPTSVTRRNLKIDRSNFHFFKKDIFPTVSTTIGLVGISYWYVYNNNVALADAPPKSVEFETTEEPESKVQIPTYISLHDGTKARLIGLGIRTVSFLRMKVYVVGMYIRESDIDMLKKWKGYDKEKFMSEDDESMALSILDQPIVMAIRIEPVRNTSGHHLRDGFSRTITHRMQNGFMSEEEAEDVLKAIRELQAHFPKSVVKTGTALILTKEPNGTLRMEYEGKYMGSVNNVWLTNNIFMGYLAAKDPISKKAKKSIADGFEELLK
;
A
#
# COMPACT_ATOMS: atom_id res chain seq x y z
N MET A 1 50.73 -7.36 -46.15
CA MET A 1 51.22 -6.05 -46.64
C MET A 1 50.08 -5.05 -46.40
N PHE A 2 49.86 -4.62 -45.16
CA PHE A 2 50.41 -3.39 -44.56
C PHE A 2 50.18 -2.14 -45.40
N ILE A 3 49.36 -1.20 -44.89
CA ILE A 3 49.65 0.24 -44.66
C ILE A 3 48.31 1.01 -44.51
N ARG A 4 47.95 1.41 -43.27
CA ARG A 4 47.99 2.79 -42.67
C ARG A 4 46.72 3.61 -43.01
N GLN A 5 46.16 4.49 -42.18
CA GLN A 5 46.63 5.31 -41.05
C GLN A 5 45.34 5.80 -40.29
N LEU A 6 45.23 5.75 -38.95
CA LEU A 6 45.59 6.81 -37.95
C LEU A 6 44.51 7.94 -37.93
N ILE A 7 43.84 8.27 -36.80
CA ILE A 7 44.34 9.10 -35.68
C ILE A 7 43.21 9.29 -34.64
N GLN A 8 43.55 9.13 -33.35
CA GLN A 8 43.25 9.94 -32.14
C GLN A 8 41.88 10.65 -32.00
N SER A 9 41.35 11.01 -30.83
CA SER A 9 41.54 10.74 -29.40
C SER A 9 40.54 11.67 -28.70
N THR A 10 40.30 11.40 -27.42
CA THR A 10 39.94 12.37 -26.36
C THR A 10 38.51 12.93 -26.21
N ARG A 11 38.08 12.75 -24.95
CA ARG A 11 37.41 13.70 -24.04
C ARG A 11 35.89 13.61 -23.93
N PHE A 12 35.48 12.86 -22.90
CA PHE A 12 34.70 13.34 -21.75
C PHE A 12 34.05 14.73 -21.94
N PHE A 13 32.72 14.73 -22.03
CA PHE A 13 31.93 15.86 -21.59
C PHE A 13 30.74 15.38 -20.78
N ILE A 14 30.92 15.42 -19.46
CA ILE A 14 29.89 15.20 -18.46
C ILE A 14 29.08 16.50 -18.38
N ARG A 15 27.78 16.46 -18.71
CA ARG A 15 26.83 17.47 -18.24
C ARG A 15 26.01 16.89 -17.09
N ARG A 16 26.45 17.18 -15.87
CA ARG A 16 25.63 17.17 -14.67
C ARG A 16 24.86 18.48 -14.63
N THR A 17 23.53 18.44 -14.68
CA THR A 17 22.69 19.57 -14.28
C THR A 17 22.08 19.25 -12.92
N SER A 18 22.74 19.73 -11.89
CA SER A 18 22.24 19.80 -10.52
C SER A 18 21.25 20.96 -10.40
N PHE A 19 20.00 20.68 -10.03
CA PHE A 19 19.04 21.72 -9.66
C PHE A 19 19.42 22.30 -8.29
N SER A 20 19.72 23.60 -8.28
CA SER A 20 20.09 24.39 -7.11
C SER A 20 18.88 24.70 -6.23
N ALA A 21 19.12 24.60 -4.91
CA ALA A 21 18.24 25.01 -3.83
C ALA A 21 17.88 26.51 -3.89
N PHE A 22 16.65 26.85 -3.49
CA PHE A 22 16.27 28.21 -3.11
C PHE A 22 16.10 28.32 -1.58
N PRO A 23 16.42 29.50 -1.00
CA PRO A 23 16.71 29.65 0.41
C PRO A 23 15.47 29.90 1.27
N THR A 24 15.56 29.40 2.50
CA THR A 24 14.75 29.78 3.66
C THR A 24 14.93 31.25 4.02
N SER A 25 13.83 31.98 4.20
CA SER A 25 13.81 33.18 5.03
C SER A 25 12.58 33.20 5.94
N VAL A 26 12.87 33.41 7.21
CA VAL A 26 11.96 33.46 8.36
C VAL A 26 11.49 34.90 8.52
N THR A 27 10.18 35.12 8.63
CA THR A 27 9.66 36.34 9.26
C THR A 27 8.54 35.98 10.23
N ARG A 28 8.87 36.10 11.52
CA ARG A 28 7.92 36.06 12.65
C ARG A 28 6.90 37.18 12.50
N ARG A 29 5.60 36.86 12.57
CA ARG A 29 4.58 37.82 13.01
C ARG A 29 3.90 37.28 14.24
N ASN A 30 4.05 38.02 15.33
CA ASN A 30 3.32 37.85 16.58
C ASN A 30 1.84 38.16 16.33
N LEU A 31 0.96 37.18 16.55
CA LEU A 31 -0.46 37.42 16.76
C LEU A 31 -0.78 36.99 18.19
N LYS A 32 -0.93 37.99 19.06
CA LYS A 32 -1.57 37.86 20.37
C LYS A 32 -3.02 37.45 20.13
N ILE A 33 -3.40 36.26 20.57
CA ILE A 33 -4.81 35.89 20.71
C ILE A 33 -5.18 36.04 22.19
N ASP A 34 -6.16 36.89 22.38
CA ASP A 34 -6.78 37.29 23.63
C ASP A 34 -7.42 36.10 24.35
N ARG A 35 -7.23 36.04 25.67
CA ARG A 35 -7.81 35.05 26.56
C ARG A 35 -8.97 35.72 27.28
N SER A 36 -10.20 35.34 26.96
CA SER A 36 -11.32 35.57 27.87
C SER A 36 -12.38 34.46 27.79
N ASN A 37 -12.73 34.00 28.99
CA ASN A 37 -14.00 33.42 29.41
C ASN A 37 -14.34 31.97 28.99
N PHE A 38 -13.90 31.01 29.83
CA PHE A 38 -14.62 29.75 30.04
C PHE A 38 -15.07 29.67 31.50
N HIS A 39 -16.38 29.68 31.72
CA HIS A 39 -16.99 29.49 33.02
C HIS A 39 -16.96 28.01 33.44
N PHE A 40 -16.52 27.82 34.66
CA PHE A 40 -16.47 26.58 35.43
C PHE A 40 -17.90 26.15 35.81
N PHE A 41 -18.29 24.92 35.48
CA PHE A 41 -19.30 24.20 36.27
C PHE A 41 -18.76 22.83 36.64
N LYS A 42 -18.52 22.69 37.94
CA LYS A 42 -18.04 21.49 38.62
C LYS A 42 -19.28 20.80 39.22
N LYS A 43 -19.45 19.51 38.95
CA LYS A 43 -20.11 18.63 39.93
C LYS A 43 -19.65 17.19 39.73
N ASP A 44 -18.79 16.78 40.65
CA ASP A 44 -18.44 15.39 40.93
C ASP A 44 -19.67 14.65 41.47
N ILE A 45 -19.83 13.36 41.11
CA ILE A 45 -20.29 12.25 41.97
C ILE A 45 -19.94 10.93 41.23
N PHE A 46 -19.03 10.15 41.83
CA PHE A 46 -18.82 8.70 41.62
C PHE A 46 -19.79 7.93 42.53
N PRO A 47 -20.22 6.67 42.22
CA PRO A 47 -19.31 5.51 42.30
C PRO A 47 -19.49 4.40 41.23
N THR A 48 -18.36 3.74 41.01
CA THR A 48 -18.07 2.38 40.51
C THR A 48 -19.22 1.39 40.31
N VAL A 49 -19.28 0.81 39.10
CA VAL A 49 -19.51 -0.63 38.89
C VAL A 49 -18.52 -1.13 37.83
N SER A 50 -17.68 -2.08 38.23
CA SER A 50 -16.82 -2.86 37.34
C SER A 50 -17.66 -3.67 36.36
N THR A 51 -17.40 -3.50 35.07
CA THR A 51 -17.65 -4.58 34.11
C THR A 51 -16.49 -4.56 33.12
N THR A 52 -15.55 -5.47 33.34
CA THR A 52 -14.53 -5.86 32.36
C THR A 52 -15.24 -6.45 31.15
N ILE A 53 -15.65 -5.60 30.20
CA ILE A 53 -16.05 -6.03 28.87
C ILE A 53 -14.76 -6.04 28.04
N GLY A 54 -14.21 -7.24 27.84
CA GLY A 54 -13.25 -7.46 26.77
C GLY A 54 -13.95 -7.17 25.45
N LEU A 55 -13.75 -5.97 24.93
CA LEU A 55 -14.18 -5.59 23.58
C LEU A 55 -13.26 -6.28 22.58
N VAL A 56 -13.57 -7.53 22.24
CA VAL A 56 -13.15 -8.12 20.98
C VAL A 56 -13.93 -7.35 19.91
N GLY A 57 -13.26 -6.42 19.23
CA GLY A 57 -13.84 -5.62 18.16
C GLY A 57 -14.13 -6.50 16.95
N ILE A 58 -15.34 -7.07 16.89
CA ILE A 58 -15.85 -7.78 15.72
C ILE A 58 -16.27 -6.72 14.70
N SER A 59 -15.39 -6.40 13.76
CA SER A 59 -15.71 -5.54 12.61
C SER A 59 -16.59 -6.30 11.62
N TYR A 60 -17.91 -6.06 11.67
CA TYR A 60 -18.86 -6.52 10.66
C TYR A 60 -18.64 -5.77 9.35
N TRP A 61 -18.34 -6.48 8.27
CA TRP A 61 -18.32 -5.94 6.92
C TRP A 61 -19.44 -6.57 6.09
N TYR A 62 -20.42 -5.74 5.72
CA TYR A 62 -21.65 -6.14 5.04
C TYR A 62 -21.35 -6.36 3.54
N VAL A 63 -21.37 -7.60 3.07
CA VAL A 63 -21.28 -7.89 1.62
C VAL A 63 -22.69 -8.02 1.06
N TYR A 64 -23.02 -7.10 0.16
CA TYR A 64 -24.29 -7.02 -0.56
C TYR A 64 -24.43 -8.23 -1.51
N ASN A 65 -25.37 -9.13 -1.23
CA ASN A 65 -25.83 -10.12 -2.19
C ASN A 65 -27.27 -9.77 -2.58
N ASN A 66 -27.46 -9.11 -3.73
CA ASN A 66 -28.79 -8.90 -4.30
C ASN A 66 -29.30 -10.22 -4.87
N ASN A 67 -29.89 -11.05 -4.00
CA ASN A 67 -30.90 -12.08 -4.29
C ASN A 67 -31.09 -12.93 -3.01
N VAL A 68 -31.85 -12.43 -2.04
CA VAL A 68 -32.30 -13.25 -0.92
C VAL A 68 -33.79 -13.06 -0.75
N ALA A 69 -34.53 -14.09 -1.15
CA ALA A 69 -35.90 -14.30 -0.71
C ALA A 69 -35.93 -14.34 0.83
N LEU A 70 -36.90 -13.65 1.42
CA LEU A 70 -37.13 -13.61 2.86
C LEU A 70 -37.30 -15.02 3.42
N ALA A 71 -36.30 -15.50 4.16
CA ALA A 71 -36.41 -16.63 5.06
C ALA A 71 -35.73 -16.23 6.39
N ASP A 72 -36.50 -16.22 7.47
CA ASP A 72 -36.19 -15.70 8.81
C ASP A 72 -35.16 -16.53 9.61
N ALA A 73 -34.00 -16.82 9.02
CA ALA A 73 -32.84 -17.26 9.78
C ALA A 73 -31.88 -16.08 9.95
N PRO A 74 -31.43 -15.72 11.18
CA PRO A 74 -30.31 -14.80 11.32
C PRO A 74 -29.14 -15.39 10.50
N PRO A 75 -28.50 -14.61 9.61
CA PRO A 75 -27.44 -15.14 8.77
C PRO A 75 -26.39 -15.78 9.67
N LYS A 76 -26.07 -17.05 9.43
CA LYS A 76 -24.89 -17.68 10.03
C LYS A 76 -23.74 -16.71 9.82
N SER A 77 -23.20 -16.15 10.90
CA SER A 77 -22.01 -15.31 10.84
C SER A 77 -20.94 -16.12 10.13
N VAL A 78 -20.60 -15.73 8.90
CA VAL A 78 -19.41 -16.25 8.23
C VAL A 78 -18.27 -15.67 9.04
N GLU A 79 -17.76 -16.45 10.00
CA GLU A 79 -16.51 -16.15 10.67
C GLU A 79 -15.43 -16.22 9.60
N PHE A 80 -15.10 -15.06 9.01
CA PHE A 80 -13.91 -14.97 8.18
C PHE A 80 -12.73 -15.21 9.11
N GLU A 81 -11.93 -16.23 8.81
CA GLU A 81 -10.69 -16.45 9.51
C GLU A 81 -9.84 -15.18 9.41
N THR A 82 -9.36 -14.69 10.54
CA THR A 82 -8.55 -13.47 10.63
C THR A 82 -7.23 -13.78 11.32
N THR A 83 -6.19 -13.03 10.96
CA THR A 83 -4.92 -12.98 11.67
C THR A 83 -4.71 -11.60 12.28
N GLU A 84 -4.11 -11.56 13.46
CA GLU A 84 -3.86 -10.31 14.19
C GLU A 84 -2.53 -9.68 13.74
N GLU A 85 -2.53 -8.39 13.41
CA GLU A 85 -1.29 -7.65 13.25
C GLU A 85 -0.65 -7.37 14.63
N PRO A 86 0.59 -7.84 14.91
CA PRO A 86 1.13 -7.89 16.26
C PRO A 86 1.17 -6.55 17.02
N GLU A 87 1.37 -5.43 16.32
CA GLU A 87 1.53 -4.13 16.96
C GLU A 87 0.23 -3.34 17.10
N SER A 88 -0.61 -3.31 16.07
CA SER A 88 -1.86 -2.55 16.04
C SER A 88 -3.03 -3.32 16.63
N LYS A 89 -2.93 -4.65 16.72
CA LYS A 89 -4.03 -5.53 17.14
C LYS A 89 -5.23 -5.52 16.19
N VAL A 90 -5.04 -5.02 14.98
CA VAL A 90 -6.07 -5.06 13.94
C VAL A 90 -6.16 -6.48 13.38
N GLN A 91 -7.39 -6.97 13.30
CA GLN A 91 -7.73 -8.25 12.69
C GLN A 91 -7.78 -8.08 11.17
N ILE A 92 -6.89 -8.77 10.47
CA ILE A 92 -6.82 -8.78 9.02
C ILE A 92 -7.35 -10.12 8.51
N PRO A 93 -8.31 -10.13 7.58
CA PRO A 93 -8.86 -11.38 7.06
C PRO A 93 -7.78 -12.21 6.35
N THR A 94 -7.74 -13.52 6.58
CA THR A 94 -6.84 -14.44 5.85
C THR A 94 -7.30 -14.64 4.41
N TYR A 95 -8.59 -14.39 4.13
CA TYR A 95 -9.18 -14.44 2.81
C TYR A 95 -10.05 -13.21 2.52
N ILE A 96 -9.94 -12.68 1.31
CA ILE A 96 -10.83 -11.62 0.80
C ILE A 96 -11.51 -12.06 -0.49
N SER A 97 -12.70 -11.52 -0.75
CA SER A 97 -13.32 -11.56 -2.08
C SER A 97 -12.82 -10.37 -2.89
N LEU A 98 -12.31 -10.64 -4.10
CA LEU A 98 -11.98 -9.62 -5.08
C LEU A 98 -13.25 -9.17 -5.83
N HIS A 99 -13.16 -8.08 -6.60
CA HIS A 99 -14.28 -7.53 -7.36
C HIS A 99 -15.01 -8.52 -8.27
N ASP A 100 -14.29 -9.47 -8.85
CA ASP A 100 -14.83 -10.50 -9.73
C ASP A 100 -15.46 -11.69 -8.98
N GLY A 101 -15.54 -11.61 -7.64
CA GLY A 101 -16.05 -12.66 -6.77
C GLY A 101 -15.05 -13.77 -6.46
N THR A 102 -13.85 -13.74 -7.05
CA THR A 102 -12.80 -14.73 -6.75
C THR A 102 -12.20 -14.50 -5.37
N LYS A 103 -11.69 -15.57 -4.77
CA LYS A 103 -11.04 -15.53 -3.46
C LYS A 103 -9.55 -15.24 -3.61
N ALA A 104 -9.04 -14.40 -2.73
CA ALA A 104 -7.61 -14.17 -2.58
C ALA A 104 -7.16 -14.48 -1.14
N ARG A 105 -6.03 -15.17 -1.02
CA ARG A 105 -5.41 -15.60 0.23
C ARG A 105 -4.33 -14.60 0.64
N LEU A 106 -4.27 -14.28 1.93
CA LEU A 106 -3.23 -13.47 2.53
C LEU A 106 -1.87 -14.18 2.44
N ILE A 107 -0.86 -13.46 1.95
CA ILE A 107 0.54 -13.87 1.90
C ILE A 107 1.27 -13.35 3.14
N GLY A 108 1.11 -12.07 3.43
CA GLY A 108 1.79 -11.44 4.56
C GLY A 108 1.21 -10.07 4.86
N LEU A 109 1.49 -9.59 6.07
CA LEU A 109 0.98 -8.32 6.53
C LEU A 109 2.03 -7.54 7.33
N GLY A 110 1.76 -6.26 7.54
CA GLY A 110 2.55 -5.48 8.48
C GLY A 110 2.06 -4.07 8.65
N ILE A 111 2.51 -3.44 9.73
CA ILE A 111 2.14 -2.07 10.05
C ILE A 111 3.05 -1.05 9.38
N ARG A 112 2.47 0.06 8.93
CA ARG A 112 3.19 1.27 8.54
C ARG A 112 3.28 2.23 9.72
N THR A 113 4.50 2.66 10.03
CA THR A 113 4.78 3.72 11.02
C THR A 113 5.52 4.91 10.38
N VAL A 114 5.26 6.13 10.83
CA VAL A 114 6.05 7.33 10.44
C VAL A 114 7.16 7.64 11.46
N SER A 115 8.32 8.08 10.96
CA SER A 115 9.61 7.99 11.65
C SER A 115 9.78 8.87 12.89
N PHE A 116 9.17 10.06 12.95
CA PHE A 116 9.45 11.03 14.01
C PHE A 116 8.84 10.64 15.38
N LEU A 117 7.73 9.91 15.38
CA LEU A 117 7.00 9.54 16.61
C LEU A 117 6.61 8.05 16.63
N ARG A 118 7.14 7.25 15.69
CA ARG A 118 6.72 5.86 15.43
C ARG A 118 5.18 5.72 15.36
N MET A 119 4.50 6.75 14.84
CA MET A 119 3.04 6.76 14.79
C MET A 119 2.56 5.74 13.77
N LYS A 120 1.72 4.83 14.24
CA LYS A 120 1.04 3.80 13.45
C LYS A 120 0.01 4.47 12.55
N VAL A 121 0.06 4.19 11.25
CA VAL A 121 -0.80 4.83 10.24
C VAL A 121 -1.85 3.86 9.71
N TYR A 122 -1.41 2.72 9.20
CA TYR A 122 -2.27 1.67 8.67
C TYR A 122 -1.58 0.31 8.76
N VAL A 123 -2.36 -0.76 8.65
CA VAL A 123 -1.87 -2.11 8.35
C VAL A 123 -2.02 -2.35 6.86
N VAL A 124 -1.01 -2.95 6.24
CA VAL A 124 -1.08 -3.49 4.88
C VAL A 124 -1.12 -5.01 4.95
N GLY A 125 -1.98 -5.64 4.15
CA GLY A 125 -1.94 -7.06 3.86
C GLY A 125 -1.78 -7.27 2.35
N MET A 126 -0.88 -8.17 1.95
CA MET A 126 -0.71 -8.58 0.55
C MET A 126 -1.38 -9.92 0.32
N TYR A 127 -2.13 -10.04 -0.76
CA TYR A 127 -2.94 -11.21 -1.11
C TYR A 127 -2.61 -11.70 -2.52
N ILE A 128 -2.81 -12.98 -2.76
CA ILE A 128 -2.77 -13.61 -4.09
C ILE A 128 -4.12 -14.28 -4.37
N ARG A 129 -4.62 -14.22 -5.62
CA ARG A 129 -5.81 -14.99 -6.01
C ARG A 129 -5.53 -16.49 -5.85
N GLU A 130 -6.47 -17.23 -5.25
CA GLU A 130 -6.26 -18.66 -4.97
C GLU A 130 -5.96 -19.49 -6.22
N SER A 131 -6.66 -19.22 -7.33
CA SER A 131 -6.45 -19.92 -8.61
C SER A 131 -5.06 -19.75 -9.20
N ASP A 132 -4.33 -18.72 -8.78
CA ASP A 132 -3.04 -18.33 -9.36
C ASP A 132 -1.86 -18.91 -8.56
N ILE A 133 -2.12 -19.47 -7.38
CA ILE A 133 -1.12 -20.08 -6.50
C ILE A 133 -0.41 -21.24 -7.20
N ASP A 134 -1.16 -22.12 -7.87
CA ASP A 134 -0.59 -23.29 -8.54
C ASP A 134 0.34 -22.90 -9.70
N MET A 135 0.06 -21.80 -10.38
CA MET A 135 0.96 -21.24 -11.39
C MET A 135 2.25 -20.73 -10.74
N LEU A 136 2.13 -20.00 -9.64
CA LEU A 136 3.30 -19.48 -8.93
C LEU A 136 4.18 -20.61 -8.34
N LYS A 137 3.58 -21.70 -7.86
CA LYS A 137 4.30 -22.91 -7.41
C LYS A 137 5.11 -23.57 -8.53
N LYS A 138 4.58 -23.59 -9.76
CA LYS A 138 5.27 -24.16 -10.93
C LYS A 138 6.48 -23.32 -11.38
N TRP A 139 6.44 -22.01 -11.15
CA TRP A 139 7.53 -21.10 -11.52
C TRP A 139 8.84 -21.40 -10.77
N LYS A 140 8.79 -21.98 -9.55
CA LYS A 140 9.94 -22.44 -8.73
C LYS A 140 11.12 -21.46 -8.59
N GLY A 141 10.91 -20.17 -8.89
CA GLY A 141 11.95 -19.15 -8.93
C GLY A 141 12.19 -18.42 -7.62
N TYR A 142 11.42 -18.74 -6.56
CA TYR A 142 11.43 -17.96 -5.34
C TYR A 142 12.67 -18.23 -4.48
N ASP A 143 13.43 -17.17 -4.23
CA ASP A 143 14.57 -17.13 -3.33
C ASP A 143 14.33 -16.03 -2.28
N LYS A 144 14.14 -16.45 -1.03
CA LYS A 144 13.84 -15.53 0.07
C LYS A 144 14.99 -14.58 0.36
N GLU A 145 16.24 -15.04 0.25
CA GLU A 145 17.41 -14.21 0.54
C GLU A 145 17.53 -13.10 -0.50
N LYS A 146 17.35 -13.42 -1.79
CA LYS A 146 17.28 -12.41 -2.85
C LYS A 146 16.09 -11.48 -2.69
N PHE A 147 14.92 -11.98 -2.30
CA PHE A 147 13.74 -11.14 -2.06
C PHE A 147 13.97 -10.14 -0.91
N MET A 148 14.71 -10.56 0.12
CA MET A 148 15.05 -9.75 1.28
C MET A 148 16.30 -8.89 1.09
N SER A 149 16.92 -8.91 -0.08
CA SER A 149 18.09 -8.09 -0.40
C SER A 149 17.82 -6.59 -0.14
N GLU A 150 18.86 -5.89 0.29
CA GLU A 150 18.86 -4.43 0.51
C GLU A 150 19.35 -3.63 -0.71
N ASP A 151 19.90 -4.30 -1.72
CA ASP A 151 20.42 -3.70 -2.95
C ASP A 151 19.86 -4.31 -4.25
N ASP A 152 19.17 -5.46 -4.18
CA ASP A 152 18.58 -6.14 -5.34
C ASP A 152 17.04 -6.22 -5.24
N GLU A 153 16.36 -5.73 -6.28
CA GLU A 153 14.90 -5.77 -6.42
C GLU A 153 14.44 -6.85 -7.41
N SER A 154 15.36 -7.56 -8.08
CA SER A 154 15.08 -8.49 -9.18
C SER A 154 14.10 -9.60 -8.78
N MET A 155 14.25 -10.14 -7.58
CA MET A 155 13.39 -11.20 -7.07
C MET A 155 11.96 -10.71 -6.86
N ALA A 156 11.78 -9.54 -6.23
CA ALA A 156 10.45 -8.95 -6.05
C ALA A 156 9.80 -8.61 -7.40
N LEU A 157 10.56 -8.01 -8.33
CA LEU A 157 10.09 -7.69 -9.68
C LEU A 157 9.67 -8.95 -10.45
N SER A 158 10.45 -10.02 -10.38
CA SER A 158 10.13 -11.26 -11.11
C SER A 158 8.83 -11.95 -10.65
N ILE A 159 8.42 -11.75 -9.39
CA ILE A 159 7.09 -12.17 -8.89
C ILE A 159 6.01 -11.24 -9.45
N LEU A 160 6.24 -9.93 -9.46
CA LEU A 160 5.32 -8.95 -10.03
C LEU A 160 5.12 -9.17 -11.54
N ASP A 161 6.14 -9.64 -12.25
CA ASP A 161 6.07 -9.93 -13.69
C ASP A 161 5.27 -11.20 -14.01
N GLN A 162 4.94 -12.03 -13.01
CA GLN A 162 4.07 -13.17 -13.23
C GLN A 162 2.65 -12.70 -13.62
N PRO A 163 1.96 -13.41 -14.54
CA PRO A 163 0.61 -13.07 -14.98
C PRO A 163 -0.45 -13.52 -13.94
N ILE A 164 -0.21 -13.22 -12.67
CA ILE A 164 -1.07 -13.51 -11.51
C ILE A 164 -1.77 -12.25 -11.02
N VAL A 165 -2.87 -12.47 -10.31
CA VAL A 165 -3.58 -11.44 -9.56
C VAL A 165 -3.08 -11.36 -8.14
N MET A 166 -2.65 -10.14 -7.79
CA MET A 166 -2.19 -9.78 -6.45
C MET A 166 -2.93 -8.55 -5.99
N ALA A 167 -3.21 -8.47 -4.70
CA ALA A 167 -3.85 -7.31 -4.10
C ALA A 167 -3.08 -6.83 -2.87
N ILE A 168 -3.11 -5.53 -2.62
CA ILE A 168 -2.77 -4.95 -1.33
C ILE A 168 -4.03 -4.36 -0.70
N ARG A 169 -4.32 -4.77 0.53
CA ARG A 169 -5.39 -4.23 1.38
C ARG A 169 -4.75 -3.30 2.39
N ILE A 170 -5.22 -2.06 2.46
CA ILE A 170 -4.75 -1.04 3.40
C ILE A 170 -5.89 -0.69 4.33
N GLU A 171 -5.64 -0.89 5.62
CA GLU A 171 -6.61 -0.67 6.69
C GLU A 171 -6.06 0.38 7.67
N PRO A 172 -6.62 1.61 7.69
CA PRO A 172 -6.15 2.66 8.58
C PRO A 172 -6.38 2.29 10.04
N VAL A 173 -5.35 2.47 10.87
CA VAL A 173 -5.47 2.30 12.33
C VAL A 173 -5.82 3.61 13.03
N ARG A 174 -5.95 4.69 12.25
CA ARG A 174 -6.38 6.03 12.66
C ARG A 174 -7.09 6.70 11.49
N ASN A 175 -8.00 7.62 11.81
CA ASN A 175 -8.64 8.45 10.79
C ASN A 175 -7.59 9.28 10.05
N THR A 176 -7.71 9.34 8.73
CA THR A 176 -6.87 10.16 7.85
C THR A 176 -7.73 10.77 6.75
N SER A 177 -7.23 11.77 6.03
CA SER A 177 -7.94 12.28 4.86
C SER A 177 -7.60 11.46 3.62
N GLY A 178 -8.55 11.33 2.69
CA GLY A 178 -8.26 10.72 1.38
C GLY A 178 -7.14 11.46 0.63
N HIS A 179 -7.02 12.77 0.84
CA HIS A 179 -5.90 13.58 0.35
C HIS A 179 -4.54 13.09 0.88
N HIS A 180 -4.41 12.87 2.20
CA HIS A 180 -3.16 12.35 2.77
C HIS A 180 -2.82 10.94 2.30
N LEU A 181 -3.83 10.07 2.18
CA LEU A 181 -3.65 8.72 1.66
C LEU A 181 -3.13 8.77 0.21
N ARG A 182 -3.80 9.54 -0.65
CA ARG A 182 -3.42 9.76 -2.05
C ARG A 182 -2.00 10.33 -2.19
N ASP A 183 -1.68 11.34 -1.39
CA ASP A 183 -0.38 12.02 -1.48
C ASP A 183 0.77 11.09 -1.04
N GLY A 184 0.53 10.21 -0.06
CA GLY A 184 1.50 9.19 0.35
C GLY A 184 1.84 8.20 -0.79
N PHE A 185 0.83 7.75 -1.53
CA PHE A 185 1.02 6.94 -2.73
C PHE A 185 1.77 7.70 -3.81
N SER A 186 1.30 8.92 -4.11
CA SER A 186 1.89 9.77 -5.15
C SER A 186 3.37 10.02 -4.90
N ARG A 187 3.73 10.36 -3.66
CA ARG A 187 5.13 10.58 -3.26
C ARG A 187 6.00 9.34 -3.45
N THR A 188 5.47 8.16 -3.10
CA THR A 188 6.19 6.89 -3.26
C THR A 188 6.50 6.64 -4.73
N ILE A 189 5.50 6.80 -5.60
CA ILE A 189 5.64 6.57 -7.04
C ILE A 189 6.59 7.60 -7.67
N THR A 190 6.43 8.88 -7.36
CA THR A 190 7.31 9.95 -7.88
C THR A 190 8.76 9.74 -7.44
N HIS A 191 9.02 9.30 -6.22
CA HIS A 191 10.38 8.99 -5.77
C HIS A 191 11.01 7.85 -6.58
N ARG A 192 10.23 6.82 -6.93
CA ARG A 192 10.71 5.71 -7.76
C ARG A 192 10.95 6.15 -9.21
N MET A 193 10.12 7.05 -9.73
CA MET A 193 10.30 7.67 -11.05
C MET A 193 11.63 8.45 -11.14
N GLN A 194 11.99 9.20 -10.09
CA GLN A 194 13.24 9.98 -10.03
C GLN A 194 14.51 9.14 -9.96
N ASN A 195 14.42 7.92 -9.43
CA ASN A 195 15.56 7.01 -9.28
C ASN A 195 15.67 5.99 -10.42
N GLY A 196 14.70 5.98 -11.34
CA GLY A 196 14.67 5.09 -12.50
C GLY A 196 15.21 5.75 -13.76
N PHE A 197 15.54 4.93 -14.75
CA PHE A 197 15.77 5.37 -16.13
C PHE A 197 14.48 5.19 -16.92
N MET A 198 14.04 6.23 -17.61
CA MET A 198 12.89 6.21 -18.52
C MET A 198 13.08 7.23 -19.64
N SER A 199 12.50 6.95 -20.79
CA SER A 199 12.39 7.91 -21.88
C SER A 199 11.43 9.06 -21.51
N GLU A 200 11.46 10.14 -22.28
CA GLU A 200 10.53 11.26 -22.08
C GLU A 200 9.06 10.83 -22.30
N GLU A 201 8.81 10.01 -23.33
CA GLU A 201 7.51 9.43 -23.62
C GLU A 201 7.01 8.52 -22.49
N GLU A 202 7.86 7.64 -21.98
CA GLU A 202 7.53 6.78 -20.84
C GLU A 202 7.22 7.60 -19.59
N ALA A 203 7.96 8.68 -19.34
CA ALA A 203 7.72 9.57 -18.22
C ALA A 203 6.37 10.28 -18.34
N GLU A 204 6.01 10.76 -19.52
CA GLU A 204 4.70 11.39 -19.78
C GLU A 204 3.54 10.42 -19.54
N ASP A 205 3.66 9.19 -20.04
CA ASP A 205 2.65 8.15 -19.85
C ASP A 205 2.49 7.76 -18.38
N VAL A 206 3.59 7.62 -17.65
CA VAL A 206 3.57 7.38 -16.21
C VAL A 206 2.93 8.55 -15.46
N LEU A 207 3.27 9.78 -15.81
CA LEU A 207 2.68 10.98 -15.18
C LEU A 207 1.17 11.06 -15.43
N LYS A 208 0.70 10.70 -16.62
CA LYS A 208 -0.73 10.59 -16.93
C LYS A 208 -1.40 9.53 -16.06
N ALA A 209 -0.81 8.34 -15.97
CA ALA A 209 -1.31 7.25 -15.14
C ALA A 209 -1.37 7.61 -13.65
N ILE A 210 -0.38 8.36 -13.13
CA ILE A 210 -0.41 8.88 -11.75
C ILE A 210 -1.60 9.82 -11.53
N ARG A 211 -1.89 10.73 -12.46
CA ARG A 211 -3.04 11.65 -12.36
C ARG A 211 -4.38 10.90 -12.42
N GLU A 212 -4.49 9.90 -13.28
CA GLU A 212 -5.67 9.03 -13.35
C GLU A 212 -5.88 8.29 -12.02
N LEU A 213 -4.83 7.69 -11.47
CA LEU A 213 -4.88 7.02 -10.17
C LEU A 213 -5.31 7.97 -9.05
N GLN A 214 -4.76 9.19 -9.03
CA GLN A 214 -5.10 10.21 -8.05
C GLN A 214 -6.58 10.61 -8.07
N ALA A 215 -7.23 10.56 -9.24
CA ALA A 215 -8.63 10.90 -9.40
C ALA A 215 -9.58 9.85 -8.79
N HIS A 216 -9.12 8.61 -8.62
CA HIS A 216 -9.91 7.51 -8.05
C HIS A 216 -9.94 7.51 -6.51
N PHE A 217 -9.01 8.21 -5.84
CA PHE A 217 -9.00 8.24 -4.39
C PHE A 217 -10.25 8.91 -3.81
N PRO A 218 -10.75 8.44 -2.64
CA PRO A 218 -11.89 9.08 -1.98
C PRO A 218 -11.55 10.53 -1.63
N LYS A 219 -12.51 11.43 -1.86
CA LYS A 219 -12.39 12.84 -1.46
C LYS A 219 -12.74 13.06 0.01
N SER A 220 -13.36 12.07 0.64
CA SER A 220 -13.80 12.09 2.03
C SER A 220 -12.70 11.70 3.03
N VAL A 221 -13.03 11.76 4.32
CA VAL A 221 -12.23 11.17 5.39
C VAL A 221 -12.22 9.65 5.22
N VAL A 222 -11.04 9.07 5.35
CA VAL A 222 -10.81 7.63 5.41
C VAL A 222 -10.76 7.25 6.89
N LYS A 223 -11.79 6.53 7.36
CA LYS A 223 -11.97 6.20 8.77
C LYS A 223 -11.22 4.93 9.15
N THR A 224 -10.91 4.78 10.43
CA THR A 224 -10.48 3.48 10.97
C THR A 224 -11.54 2.41 10.71
N GLY A 225 -11.11 1.20 10.34
CA GLY A 225 -11.99 0.07 10.01
C GLY A 225 -12.50 0.05 8.57
N THR A 226 -12.09 1.00 7.72
CA THR A 226 -12.32 0.93 6.27
C THR A 226 -11.13 0.29 5.57
N ALA A 227 -11.36 -0.22 4.35
CA ALA A 227 -10.30 -0.85 3.56
C ALA A 227 -10.22 -0.23 2.16
N LEU A 228 -9.01 0.17 1.78
CA LEU A 228 -8.62 0.42 0.39
C LEU A 228 -7.97 -0.85 -0.15
N ILE A 229 -8.44 -1.37 -1.28
CA ILE A 229 -7.85 -2.52 -1.96
C ILE A 229 -7.34 -2.05 -3.31
N LEU A 230 -6.06 -2.32 -3.58
CA LEU A 230 -5.43 -2.10 -4.89
C LEU A 230 -5.04 -3.45 -5.47
N THR A 231 -5.63 -3.80 -6.61
CA THR A 231 -5.46 -5.12 -7.23
C THR A 231 -4.70 -4.97 -8.55
N LYS A 232 -3.59 -5.69 -8.69
CA LYS A 232 -2.90 -5.92 -9.96
C LYS A 232 -3.58 -7.06 -10.70
N GLU A 233 -4.03 -6.79 -11.91
CA GLU A 233 -4.55 -7.80 -12.85
C GLU A 233 -3.42 -8.47 -13.66
N PRO A 234 -3.67 -9.60 -14.34
CA PRO A 234 -2.64 -10.32 -15.11
C PRO A 234 -2.04 -9.48 -16.23
N ASN A 235 -2.83 -8.57 -16.82
CA ASN A 235 -2.40 -7.65 -17.87
C ASN A 235 -1.65 -6.41 -17.33
N GLY A 236 -1.43 -6.32 -16.01
CA GLY A 236 -0.77 -5.20 -15.35
C GLY A 236 -1.64 -3.96 -15.12
N THR A 237 -2.96 -4.05 -15.34
CA THR A 237 -3.92 -3.03 -14.91
C THR A 237 -4.03 -3.00 -13.39
N LEU A 238 -4.06 -1.81 -12.81
CA LEU A 238 -4.32 -1.61 -11.38
C LEU A 238 -5.78 -1.22 -11.18
N ARG A 239 -6.56 -2.03 -10.46
CA ARG A 239 -7.91 -1.69 -9.99
C ARG A 239 -7.87 -1.14 -8.56
N MET A 240 -8.72 -0.15 -8.27
CA MET A 240 -8.93 0.40 -6.94
C MET A 240 -10.36 0.14 -6.44
N GLU A 241 -10.45 -0.32 -5.21
CA GLU A 241 -11.71 -0.50 -4.47
C GLU A 241 -11.60 0.17 -3.10
N TYR A 242 -12.65 0.83 -2.66
CA TYR A 242 -12.71 1.46 -1.35
C TYR A 242 -14.06 1.13 -0.69
N GLU A 243 -14.01 0.53 0.49
CA GLU A 243 -15.21 0.01 1.17
C GLU A 243 -16.05 -0.88 0.21
N GLY A 244 -15.35 -1.77 -0.51
CA GLY A 244 -15.90 -2.72 -1.51
C GLY A 244 -16.62 -2.08 -2.69
N LYS A 245 -16.58 -0.75 -2.81
CA LYS A 245 -17.04 -0.04 -3.99
C LYS A 245 -15.89 0.08 -4.98
N TYR A 246 -16.16 -0.26 -6.24
CA TYR A 246 -15.25 0.02 -7.35
C TYR A 246 -15.03 1.53 -7.51
N MET A 247 -13.76 1.96 -7.54
CA MET A 247 -13.36 3.36 -7.64
C MET A 247 -12.77 3.72 -9.00
N GLY A 248 -12.27 2.72 -9.74
CA GLY A 248 -11.64 2.89 -11.04
C GLY A 248 -10.48 1.93 -11.28
N SER A 249 -9.86 2.07 -12.45
CA SER A 249 -8.69 1.29 -12.84
C SER A 249 -7.75 2.11 -13.71
N VAL A 250 -6.45 1.85 -13.62
CA VAL A 250 -5.41 2.49 -14.42
C VAL A 250 -4.59 1.42 -15.12
N ASN A 251 -4.45 1.54 -16.44
CA ASN A 251 -3.67 0.59 -17.25
C ASN A 251 -2.25 1.12 -17.48
N ASN A 252 -1.34 0.83 -16.54
CA ASN A 252 0.07 1.16 -16.67
C ASN A 252 0.91 0.19 -15.82
N VAL A 253 1.63 -0.73 -16.47
CA VAL A 253 2.38 -1.80 -15.80
C VAL A 253 3.44 -1.24 -14.84
N TRP A 254 4.14 -0.19 -15.26
CA TRP A 254 5.17 0.45 -14.44
C TRP A 254 4.56 1.01 -13.14
N LEU A 255 3.48 1.78 -13.24
CA LEU A 255 2.76 2.32 -12.07
C LEU A 255 2.29 1.21 -11.14
N THR A 256 1.65 0.18 -11.72
CA THR A 256 1.13 -0.98 -10.98
C THR A 256 2.25 -1.64 -10.20
N ASN A 257 3.35 -2.03 -10.86
CA ASN A 257 4.48 -2.68 -10.19
C ASN A 257 5.08 -1.77 -9.11
N ASN A 258 5.24 -0.48 -9.38
CA ASN A 258 5.86 0.46 -8.44
C ASN A 258 5.01 0.75 -7.19
N ILE A 259 3.69 0.51 -7.22
CA ILE A 259 2.84 0.51 -6.02
C ILE A 259 3.20 -0.65 -5.10
N PHE A 260 3.33 -1.86 -5.64
CA PHE A 260 3.72 -3.04 -4.87
C PHE A 260 5.16 -2.91 -4.38
N MET A 261 6.06 -2.43 -5.24
CA MET A 261 7.45 -2.15 -4.88
C MET A 261 7.58 -1.10 -3.77
N GLY A 262 6.58 -0.24 -3.53
CA GLY A 262 6.58 0.59 -2.32
C GLY A 262 6.76 -0.23 -1.03
N TYR A 263 6.23 -1.45 -0.99
CA TYR A 263 6.36 -2.38 0.14
C TYR A 263 7.48 -3.40 -0.04
N LEU A 264 7.83 -3.73 -1.28
CA LEU A 264 8.80 -4.78 -1.60
C LEU A 264 10.22 -4.26 -1.91
N ALA A 265 10.42 -2.94 -1.95
CA ALA A 265 11.69 -2.31 -2.31
C ALA A 265 12.87 -2.88 -1.51
N ALA A 266 14.03 -2.96 -2.17
CA ALA A 266 15.28 -3.37 -1.53
C ALA A 266 15.66 -2.36 -0.45
N LYS A 267 15.68 -1.09 -0.83
CA LYS A 267 16.02 0.03 0.04
C LYS A 267 14.78 0.78 0.51
N ASP A 268 14.73 1.04 1.82
CA ASP A 268 13.71 1.85 2.48
C ASP A 268 12.25 1.52 2.11
N PRO A 269 11.83 0.22 2.17
CA PRO A 269 10.43 -0.13 1.94
C PRO A 269 9.51 0.57 2.96
N ILE A 270 8.28 0.87 2.55
CA ILE A 270 7.26 1.52 3.38
C ILE A 270 7.12 0.82 4.74
N SER A 271 7.19 -0.51 4.77
CA SER A 271 7.27 -1.28 6.00
C SER A 271 8.22 -2.48 5.85
N LYS A 272 9.36 -2.42 6.55
CA LYS A 272 10.28 -3.57 6.65
C LYS A 272 9.61 -4.81 7.24
N LYS A 273 8.66 -4.60 8.17
CA LYS A 273 7.89 -5.69 8.80
C LYS A 273 6.95 -6.36 7.80
N ALA A 274 6.24 -5.57 7.00
CA ALA A 274 5.43 -6.11 5.91
C ALA A 274 6.29 -6.87 4.90
N LYS A 275 7.42 -6.30 4.45
CA LYS A 275 8.34 -6.98 3.52
C LYS A 275 8.78 -8.34 4.04
N LYS A 276 9.22 -8.42 5.31
CA LYS A 276 9.63 -9.68 5.94
C LYS A 276 8.47 -10.69 6.01
N SER A 277 7.29 -10.27 6.48
CA SER A 277 6.12 -11.16 6.57
C SER A 277 5.69 -11.68 5.20
N ILE A 278 5.74 -10.85 4.17
CA ILE A 278 5.44 -11.23 2.79
C ILE A 278 6.49 -12.24 2.28
N ALA A 279 7.77 -12.04 2.60
CA ALA A 279 8.82 -12.98 2.23
C ALA A 279 8.65 -14.35 2.89
N ASP A 280 8.36 -14.35 4.20
CA ASP A 280 8.05 -15.57 4.96
C ASP A 280 6.82 -16.28 4.35
N GLY A 281 5.79 -15.54 3.97
CA GLY A 281 4.57 -16.07 3.35
C GLY A 281 4.77 -16.67 1.97
N PHE A 282 5.57 -16.03 1.11
CA PHE A 282 5.95 -16.63 -0.18
C PHE A 282 6.80 -17.88 0.00
N GLU A 283 7.73 -17.89 0.96
CA GLU A 283 8.52 -19.08 1.28
C GLU A 283 7.63 -20.24 1.72
N GLU A 284 6.65 -20.00 2.60
CA GLU A 284 5.69 -21.03 3.02
C GLU A 284 4.80 -21.51 1.88
N LEU A 285 4.30 -20.59 1.05
CA LEU A 285 3.38 -20.90 -0.03
C LEU A 285 4.04 -21.70 -1.17
N LEU A 286 5.33 -21.47 -1.42
CA LEU A 286 6.06 -21.98 -2.59
C LEU A 286 7.02 -23.13 -2.27
N LYS A 287 7.08 -23.57 -1.01
CA LYS A 287 7.75 -24.81 -0.61
C LYS A 287 7.06 -26.07 -1.16
#